data_AF-A0A089YYS2-F1
#
_entry.id   AF-A0A089YYS2-F1
#
_cell.length_a   1.000
_cell.length_b   1.000
_cell.length_c   1.000
_cell.angle_alpha   90.00
_cell.angle_beta   90.00
_cell.angle_gamma   90.00
#
_symmetry.space_group_name_H-M   'P 1'
#
loop_
_entity.id
_entity.type
_entity.pdbx_description
1 polymer ?
#
loop_
_entity_poly.entity_id
_entity_poly.type
_entity_poly.pdbx_seq_one_letter_code
_entity_poly.pdbx_strand_id
1 'polypeptide(L)'
;MRTLFTTLLAFTFMDPVLAGVEVGGTRLIYDAGRRESSLPLKNPEKDVAYLIQSWLDQGEDETSSAIPFIVTPPLFRLDPGQENLLRVVNTGEVPQDRESLYWLNVKSIAATHDQPNQLQISVRTRIKMIYRPISLRASAAEAYRQLTVTRTGDRLTFTNPTPHFISFFDVYLDGQAQAEPAMVAPFGTFSLKVPPNSPGRVSWRAINDYGGRTEEVCR
;
A
#
# COMPACT_ATOMS: atom_id res chain seq x y z
N MET A 1 -58.80 -21.37 -24.02
CA MET A 1 -57.98 -22.36 -23.27
C MET A 1 -56.67 -21.66 -22.92
N ARG A 2 -56.30 -21.64 -21.64
CA ARG A 2 -55.30 -20.74 -21.03
C ARG A 2 -53.87 -21.12 -21.44
N THR A 3 -53.11 -20.17 -21.98
CA THR A 3 -51.66 -20.26 -22.18
C THR A 3 -50.95 -20.00 -20.84
N LEU A 4 -50.26 -21.01 -20.30
CA LEU A 4 -49.39 -20.86 -19.14
C LEU A 4 -48.03 -20.32 -19.61
N PHE A 5 -47.63 -19.17 -19.06
CA PHE A 5 -46.28 -18.60 -19.16
C PHE A 5 -45.44 -19.18 -18.02
N THR A 6 -44.43 -19.99 -18.33
CA THR A 6 -43.50 -20.54 -17.34
C THR A 6 -42.25 -19.65 -17.30
N THR A 7 -42.15 -18.77 -16.31
CA THR A 7 -40.97 -17.93 -16.07
C THR A 7 -39.87 -18.77 -15.43
N LEU A 8 -38.78 -19.04 -16.16
CA LEU A 8 -37.60 -19.74 -15.66
C LEU A 8 -36.75 -18.76 -14.85
N LEU A 9 -36.76 -18.90 -13.52
CA LEU A 9 -35.95 -18.10 -12.59
C LEU A 9 -34.49 -18.58 -12.64
N ALA A 10 -33.61 -17.83 -13.30
CA ALA A 10 -32.17 -18.11 -13.34
C ALA A 10 -31.55 -17.82 -11.96
N PHE A 11 -31.27 -18.88 -11.20
CA PHE A 11 -30.46 -18.80 -9.98
C PHE A 11 -29.00 -18.58 -10.39
N THR A 12 -28.51 -17.36 -10.29
CA THR A 12 -27.08 -17.07 -10.40
C THR A 12 -26.38 -17.60 -9.16
N PHE A 13 -25.64 -18.70 -9.30
CA PHE A 13 -24.70 -19.15 -8.29
C PHE A 13 -23.60 -18.09 -8.16
N MET A 14 -23.55 -17.41 -7.00
CA MET A 14 -22.37 -16.63 -6.62
C MET A 14 -21.33 -17.64 -6.13
N ASP A 15 -20.25 -17.80 -6.87
CA ASP A 15 -19.11 -18.57 -6.40
C ASP A 15 -18.60 -17.97 -5.07
N PRO A 16 -18.32 -18.78 -4.04
CA PRO A 16 -17.66 -18.28 -2.85
C PRO A 16 -16.28 -17.79 -3.25
N VAL A 17 -16.02 -16.49 -3.07
CA VAL A 17 -14.67 -15.95 -3.20
C VAL A 17 -13.85 -16.52 -2.03
N LEU A 18 -12.78 -17.25 -2.34
CA LEU A 18 -11.79 -17.64 -1.33
C LEU A 18 -10.97 -16.38 -1.03
N ALA A 19 -11.15 -15.82 0.15
CA ALA A 19 -10.53 -14.58 0.57
C ALA A 19 -9.80 -14.86 1.88
N GLY A 20 -8.47 -14.89 1.81
CA GLY A 20 -7.65 -14.93 3.01
C GLY A 20 -7.79 -13.66 3.84
N VAL A 21 -6.82 -13.40 4.71
CA VAL A 21 -6.86 -12.24 5.62
C VAL A 21 -6.90 -10.93 4.84
N GLU A 22 -7.95 -10.14 5.07
CA GLU A 22 -8.14 -8.80 4.51
C GLU A 22 -7.41 -7.77 5.39
N VAL A 23 -6.61 -6.93 4.75
CA VAL A 23 -5.94 -5.79 5.39
C VAL A 23 -6.70 -4.52 5.02
N GLY A 24 -7.17 -3.76 6.01
CA GLY A 24 -8.06 -2.60 5.81
C GLY A 24 -7.43 -1.36 5.17
N GLY A 25 -6.25 -1.49 4.57
CA GLY A 25 -5.56 -0.40 3.88
C GLY A 25 -4.35 -0.89 3.08
N THR A 26 -4.03 -0.17 2.01
CA THR A 26 -2.83 -0.41 1.18
C THR A 26 -1.61 0.37 1.66
N ARG A 27 -1.79 1.20 2.68
CA ARG A 27 -0.77 1.97 3.39
C ARG A 27 -1.29 2.43 4.74
N LEU A 28 -0.36 2.75 5.64
CA LEU A 28 -0.63 3.30 6.96
C LEU A 28 0.10 4.65 7.10
N ILE A 29 -0.64 5.73 7.35
CA ILE A 29 -0.03 7.01 7.72
C ILE A 29 0.04 7.07 9.25
N TYR A 30 1.26 7.19 9.78
CA TYR A 30 1.50 7.47 11.18
C TYR A 30 1.63 8.98 11.38
N ASP A 31 0.60 9.55 12.01
CA ASP A 31 0.52 10.96 12.33
C ASP A 31 1.29 11.27 13.61
N ALA A 32 2.36 12.09 13.55
CA ALA A 32 3.23 12.38 14.70
C ALA A 32 2.51 12.94 15.95
N GLY A 33 1.36 13.60 15.78
CA GLY A 33 0.53 14.10 16.89
C GLY A 33 -0.41 13.06 17.51
N ARG A 34 -0.38 11.80 17.06
CA ARG A 34 -1.15 10.70 17.64
C ARG A 34 -0.22 9.78 18.42
N ARG A 35 -0.75 9.12 19.45
CA ARG A 35 -0.01 8.09 20.22
C ARG A 35 0.21 6.82 19.41
N GLU A 36 -0.74 6.51 18.54
CA GLU A 36 -0.74 5.31 17.71
C GLU A 36 -1.52 5.53 16.41
N SER A 37 -1.23 4.69 15.43
CA SER A 37 -2.05 4.48 14.24
C SER A 37 -2.52 3.03 14.20
N SER A 38 -3.70 2.79 13.64
CA SER A 38 -4.31 1.47 13.63
C SER A 38 -4.62 0.98 12.21
N LEU A 39 -4.59 -0.33 12.03
CA LEU A 39 -4.91 -1.01 10.78
C LEU A 39 -5.82 -2.22 11.10
N PRO A 40 -7.08 -2.21 10.63
CA PRO A 40 -7.97 -3.35 10.83
C PRO A 40 -7.55 -4.52 9.95
N LEU A 41 -7.61 -5.71 10.53
CA LEU A 41 -7.42 -7.00 9.87
C LEU A 41 -8.68 -7.84 10.06
N LYS A 42 -9.18 -8.41 8.97
CA LYS A 42 -10.38 -9.23 9.00
C LYS A 42 -10.12 -10.58 8.38
N ASN A 43 -10.69 -11.62 8.99
CA ASN A 43 -10.77 -12.94 8.39
C ASN A 43 -12.20 -13.18 7.90
N PRO A 44 -12.48 -13.02 6.60
CA PRO A 44 -13.82 -13.26 6.07
C PRO A 44 -14.13 -14.76 5.88
N GLU A 45 -13.14 -15.65 6.01
CA GLU A 45 -13.33 -17.09 5.92
C GLU A 45 -14.29 -17.60 7.00
N LYS A 46 -14.98 -18.70 6.70
CA LYS A 46 -16.03 -19.28 7.57
C LYS A 46 -15.52 -20.39 8.49
N ASP A 47 -14.43 -21.03 8.12
CA ASP A 47 -13.93 -22.27 8.72
C ASP A 47 -12.41 -22.28 8.93
N VAL A 48 -11.66 -21.39 8.25
CA VAL A 48 -10.20 -21.31 8.37
C VAL A 48 -9.80 -20.23 9.36
N ALA A 49 -9.02 -20.61 10.38
CA ALA A 49 -8.34 -19.66 11.26
C ALA A 49 -6.91 -19.38 10.76
N TYR A 50 -6.42 -18.18 11.08
CA TYR A 50 -5.07 -17.76 10.71
C TYR A 50 -4.23 -17.41 11.94
N LEU A 51 -2.96 -17.78 11.93
CA LEU A 51 -1.95 -17.18 12.78
C LEU A 51 -1.38 -15.96 12.07
N ILE A 52 -1.50 -14.80 12.69
CA ILE A 52 -1.04 -13.52 12.17
C ILE A 52 0.27 -13.14 12.84
N GLN A 53 1.31 -12.89 12.04
CA GLN A 53 2.56 -12.28 12.46
C GLN A 53 2.66 -10.88 11.87
N SER A 54 3.02 -9.89 12.70
CA SER A 54 3.17 -8.51 12.25
C SER A 54 4.45 -7.86 12.76
N TRP A 55 5.12 -7.11 11.88
CA TRP A 55 6.38 -6.40 12.19
C TRP A 55 6.64 -5.26 11.19
N LEU A 56 7.57 -4.39 11.53
CA LEU A 56 8.07 -3.33 10.64
C LEU A 56 9.47 -3.66 10.10
N ASP A 57 9.76 -3.23 8.89
CA ASP A 57 11.11 -3.21 8.31
C ASP A 57 11.38 -1.88 7.56
N GLN A 58 12.62 -1.65 7.10
CA GLN A 58 13.04 -0.39 6.42
C GLN A 58 13.28 -0.52 4.90
N GLY A 59 12.88 -1.63 4.26
CA GLY A 59 13.38 -1.96 2.90
C GLY A 59 14.42 -3.08 2.97
N GLU A 60 14.83 -3.62 1.82
CA GLU A 60 15.72 -4.80 1.74
C GLU A 60 16.97 -4.72 2.65
N ASP A 61 17.28 -5.88 3.23
CA ASP A 61 18.34 -6.25 4.17
C ASP A 61 18.32 -5.70 5.61
N GLU A 62 18.14 -6.68 6.51
CA GLU A 62 18.00 -6.75 7.97
C GLU A 62 19.11 -6.10 8.82
N THR A 63 19.72 -5.02 8.35
CA THR A 63 20.50 -4.15 9.25
C THR A 63 19.55 -3.21 9.98
N SER A 64 18.92 -3.80 11.00
CA SER A 64 18.04 -3.16 11.98
C SER A 64 18.77 -2.00 12.66
N SER A 65 18.77 -0.83 12.02
CA SER A 65 18.70 0.42 12.78
C SER A 65 17.44 0.30 13.60
N ALA A 66 17.52 0.55 14.91
CA ALA A 66 16.38 0.38 15.81
C ALA A 66 15.17 1.15 15.25
N ILE A 67 14.21 0.42 14.70
CA ILE A 67 12.98 1.02 14.16
C ILE A 67 12.26 1.62 15.38
N PRO A 68 11.99 2.93 15.41
CA PRO A 68 11.40 3.60 16.56
C PRO A 68 9.89 3.34 16.64
N PHE A 69 9.45 2.15 16.26
CA PHE A 69 8.05 1.77 16.22
C PHE A 69 7.86 0.31 16.61
N ILE A 70 6.79 0.04 17.34
CA ILE A 70 6.36 -1.30 17.70
C ILE A 70 4.99 -1.57 17.08
N VAL A 71 4.81 -2.78 16.55
CA VAL A 71 3.50 -3.28 16.09
C VAL A 71 2.93 -4.19 17.18
N THR A 72 1.66 -3.99 17.52
CA THR A 72 0.96 -4.77 18.56
C THR A 72 -0.45 -5.16 18.11
N PRO A 73 -0.87 -6.42 18.29
CA PRO A 73 -0.05 -7.57 18.74
C PRO A 73 0.90 -8.08 17.64
N PRO A 74 2.15 -8.47 17.97
CA PRO A 74 3.11 -8.98 16.98
C PRO A 74 2.78 -10.41 16.51
N LEU A 75 2.05 -11.18 17.32
CA LEU A 75 1.60 -12.53 17.02
C LEU A 75 0.24 -12.78 17.67
N PHE A 76 -0.75 -13.21 16.89
CA PHE A 76 -2.05 -13.56 17.43
C PHE A 76 -2.81 -14.50 16.48
N ARG A 77 -3.79 -15.22 17.00
CA ARG A 77 -4.72 -16.04 16.21
C ARG A 77 -5.93 -15.19 15.83
N LEU A 78 -6.36 -15.29 14.58
CA LEU A 78 -7.56 -14.65 14.02
C LEU A 78 -8.52 -15.73 13.53
N ASP A 79 -9.60 -15.95 14.27
CA ASP A 79 -10.60 -16.98 13.96
C ASP A 79 -11.52 -16.58 12.80
N PRO A 80 -12.28 -17.52 12.22
CA PRO A 80 -13.26 -17.23 11.18
C PRO A 80 -14.23 -16.10 11.55
N GLY A 81 -14.48 -15.19 10.61
CA GLY A 81 -15.36 -14.03 10.78
C GLY A 81 -14.86 -12.95 11.75
N GLN A 82 -13.70 -13.14 12.38
CA GLN A 82 -13.16 -12.16 13.34
C GLN A 82 -12.50 -10.97 12.64
N GLU A 83 -12.54 -9.84 13.34
CA GLU A 83 -11.78 -8.65 13.04
C GLU A 83 -10.89 -8.31 14.25
N ASN A 84 -9.64 -7.91 13.99
CA ASN A 84 -8.74 -7.40 15.01
C ASN A 84 -8.02 -6.14 14.51
N LEU A 85 -7.62 -5.28 15.45
CA LEU A 85 -6.89 -4.04 15.15
C LEU A 85 -5.40 -4.22 15.44
N LEU A 86 -4.56 -4.12 14.41
CA LEU A 86 -3.14 -3.87 14.59
C LEU A 86 -2.92 -2.41 14.98
N ARG A 87 -2.05 -2.18 15.95
CA ARG A 87 -1.63 -0.85 16.41
C ARG A 87 -0.14 -0.69 16.17
N VAL A 88 0.24 0.46 15.64
CA VAL A 88 1.63 0.89 15.55
C VAL A 88 1.83 2.02 16.54
N VAL A 89 2.86 1.94 17.36
CA VAL A 89 3.19 2.91 18.42
C VAL A 89 4.60 3.43 18.18
N ASN A 90 4.82 4.73 18.25
CA ASN A 90 6.15 5.34 18.20
C ASN A 90 6.84 5.19 19.57
N THR A 91 8.07 4.70 19.56
CA THR A 91 8.89 4.45 20.76
C THR A 91 10.22 5.19 20.73
N GLY A 92 10.47 6.04 19.74
CA GLY A 92 11.74 6.74 19.60
C GLY A 92 11.66 8.03 18.79
N GLU A 93 12.83 8.56 18.48
CA GLU A 93 12.95 9.77 17.67
C GLU A 93 12.87 9.43 16.18
N VAL A 94 12.19 10.30 15.45
CA VAL A 94 11.99 10.20 14.00
C VAL A 94 12.23 11.59 13.41
N PRO A 95 12.81 11.72 12.20
CA PRO A 95 12.98 13.02 11.55
C PRO A 95 11.71 13.87 11.54
N GLN A 96 11.82 15.15 11.91
CA GLN A 96 10.69 16.08 12.00
C GLN A 96 10.59 17.03 10.79
N ASP A 97 11.62 17.07 9.96
CA ASP A 97 11.70 17.92 8.76
C ASP A 97 11.16 17.23 7.50
N ARG A 98 10.96 15.91 7.53
CA ARG A 98 10.51 15.09 6.41
C ARG A 98 9.74 13.85 6.84
N GLU A 99 8.98 13.28 5.92
CA GLU A 99 8.39 11.96 6.12
C GLU A 99 9.46 10.86 6.22
N SER A 100 9.16 9.82 6.98
CA SER A 100 9.99 8.61 7.08
C SER A 100 9.20 7.39 6.62
N LEU A 101 9.84 6.49 5.86
CA LEU A 101 9.22 5.30 5.29
C LEU A 101 9.66 4.04 6.04
N TYR A 102 8.68 3.22 6.38
CA TYR A 102 8.82 1.86 6.87
C TYR A 102 7.86 0.96 6.09
N TRP A 103 8.01 -0.35 6.24
CA TRP A 103 7.08 -1.32 5.67
C TRP A 103 6.44 -2.14 6.78
N LEU A 104 5.12 -2.09 6.84
CA LEU A 104 4.32 -2.94 7.73
C LEU A 104 4.06 -4.26 7.03
N ASN A 105 4.50 -5.33 7.67
CA ASN A 105 4.33 -6.69 7.22
C ASN A 105 3.23 -7.35 8.04
N VAL A 106 2.32 -8.02 7.35
CA VAL A 106 1.28 -8.87 7.92
C VAL A 106 1.37 -10.22 7.24
N LYS A 107 1.92 -11.21 7.95
CA LYS A 107 2.02 -12.59 7.47
C LYS A 107 0.88 -13.41 8.06
N SER A 108 0.01 -13.93 7.20
CA SER A 108 -1.07 -14.83 7.56
C SER A 108 -0.70 -16.27 7.25
N ILE A 109 -0.75 -17.12 8.27
CA ILE A 109 -0.45 -18.55 8.18
C ILE A 109 -1.74 -19.30 8.47
N ALA A 110 -2.29 -19.97 7.45
CA ALA A 110 -3.52 -20.75 7.61
C ALA A 110 -3.29 -21.93 8.56
N ALA A 111 -4.26 -22.21 9.43
CA ALA A 111 -4.29 -23.44 10.22
C ALA A 111 -4.40 -24.66 9.28
N THR A 112 -3.65 -25.71 9.59
CA THR A 112 -3.62 -26.95 8.79
C THR A 112 -4.41 -28.06 9.47
N HIS A 113 -4.86 -29.02 8.65
CA HIS A 113 -5.37 -30.30 9.11
C HIS A 113 -4.35 -31.38 8.77
N ASP A 114 -4.28 -32.43 9.59
CA ASP A 114 -3.28 -33.48 9.48
C ASP A 114 -3.61 -34.41 8.29
N GLN A 115 -3.18 -34.02 7.09
CA GLN A 115 -3.33 -34.79 5.86
C GLN A 115 -1.98 -35.04 5.20
N PRO A 116 -1.71 -36.27 4.72
CA PRO A 116 -0.48 -36.56 4.00
C PRO A 116 -0.43 -35.81 2.65
N ASN A 117 0.75 -35.26 2.32
CA ASN A 117 1.06 -34.57 1.05
C ASN A 117 0.25 -33.28 0.78
N GLN A 118 0.20 -32.35 1.75
CA GLN A 118 -0.42 -31.05 1.55
C GLN A 118 0.61 -29.93 1.24
N LEU A 119 0.27 -29.07 0.28
CA LEU A 119 0.95 -27.79 0.05
C LEU A 119 0.33 -26.71 0.93
N GLN A 120 1.12 -26.09 1.80
CA GLN A 120 0.70 -24.98 2.64
C GLN A 120 1.19 -23.65 2.07
N ILE A 121 0.28 -22.70 1.89
CA ILE A 121 0.58 -21.34 1.43
C ILE A 121 0.43 -20.39 2.60
N SER A 122 1.46 -19.59 2.85
CA SER A 122 1.41 -18.44 3.76
C SER A 122 1.53 -17.16 2.94
N VAL A 123 0.68 -16.19 3.22
CA VAL A 123 0.65 -14.91 2.50
C VAL A 123 1.28 -13.83 3.37
N ARG A 124 2.24 -13.09 2.82
CA ARG A 124 2.82 -11.89 3.45
C ARG A 124 2.35 -10.66 2.69
N THR A 125 1.44 -9.91 3.31
CA THR A 125 1.04 -8.59 2.82
C THR A 125 2.02 -7.56 3.35
N ARG A 126 2.65 -6.80 2.44
CA ARG A 126 3.62 -5.75 2.77
C ARG A 126 3.08 -4.42 2.28
N ILE A 127 2.82 -3.50 3.20
CA ILE A 127 2.30 -2.16 2.89
C ILE A 127 3.22 -1.07 3.41
N LYS A 128 3.20 0.10 2.79
CA LYS A 128 3.98 1.26 3.23
C LYS A 128 3.40 1.79 4.54
N MET A 129 4.26 2.01 5.52
CA MET A 129 3.98 2.84 6.68
C MET A 129 4.77 4.14 6.54
N ILE A 130 4.07 5.28 6.51
CA ILE A 130 4.70 6.59 6.36
C ILE A 130 4.50 7.37 7.65
N TYR A 131 5.58 7.68 8.34
CA TYR A 131 5.55 8.64 9.45
C TYR A 131 5.50 10.06 8.90
N ARG A 132 4.54 10.85 9.39
CA ARG A 132 4.34 12.24 8.99
C ARG A 132 4.42 13.18 10.21
N PRO A 133 5.44 14.05 10.26
CA PRO A 133 5.51 15.17 11.20
C PRO A 133 4.26 16.06 11.14
N ILE A 134 3.86 16.65 12.28
CA ILE A 134 2.64 17.47 12.40
C ILE A 134 2.67 18.65 11.42
N SER A 135 3.82 19.29 11.27
CA SER A 135 4.05 20.45 10.40
C SER A 135 3.77 20.17 8.93
N LEU A 136 3.83 18.91 8.48
CA LEU A 136 3.70 18.52 7.07
C LEU A 136 2.27 18.12 6.69
N ARG A 137 1.34 17.99 7.64
CA ARG A 137 -0.02 17.48 7.38
C ARG A 137 -0.77 18.28 6.31
N ALA A 138 -0.68 19.62 6.37
CA ALA A 138 -1.46 20.49 5.50
C ALA A 138 -1.01 20.45 4.03
N SER A 139 0.27 20.15 3.76
CA SER A 139 0.84 20.17 2.41
C SER A 139 0.78 18.81 1.68
N ALA A 140 0.49 17.72 2.40
CA ALA A 140 0.59 16.36 1.86
C ALA A 140 -0.27 16.12 0.61
N ALA A 141 -1.52 16.61 0.60
CA ALA A 141 -2.46 16.38 -0.48
C ALA A 141 -2.00 16.98 -1.83
N GLU A 142 -1.25 18.08 -1.80
CA GLU A 142 -0.81 18.82 -2.99
C GLU A 142 0.66 18.58 -3.36
N ALA A 143 1.41 17.83 -2.53
CA ALA A 143 2.85 17.62 -2.71
C ALA A 143 3.20 17.02 -4.09
N TYR A 144 2.38 16.10 -4.59
CA TYR A 144 2.61 15.44 -5.88
C TYR A 144 2.57 16.39 -7.09
N ARG A 145 1.91 17.55 -6.98
CA ARG A 145 1.85 18.57 -8.04
C ARG A 145 3.13 19.40 -8.14
N GLN A 146 3.94 19.38 -7.07
CA GLN A 146 5.19 20.12 -6.98
C GLN A 146 6.38 19.37 -7.58
N LEU A 147 6.19 18.11 -7.98
CA LEU A 147 7.20 17.38 -8.73
C LEU A 147 7.58 18.18 -9.99
N THR A 148 8.89 18.32 -10.19
CA THR A 148 9.43 18.79 -11.46
C THR A 148 9.92 17.59 -12.24
N VAL A 149 9.84 17.69 -13.57
CA VAL A 149 10.29 16.62 -14.44
C VAL A 149 11.24 17.20 -15.49
N THR A 150 12.38 16.55 -15.67
CA THR A 150 13.37 16.92 -16.66
C THR A 150 13.72 15.72 -17.52
N ARG A 151 14.03 15.97 -18.78
CA ARG A 151 14.45 14.94 -19.71
C ARG A 151 15.91 15.14 -20.08
N THR A 152 16.69 14.08 -20.02
CA THR A 152 18.09 14.05 -20.48
C THR A 152 18.31 12.79 -21.32
N GLY A 153 18.41 12.95 -22.65
CA GLY A 153 18.57 11.82 -23.57
C GLY A 153 17.38 10.85 -23.54
N ASP A 154 17.64 9.62 -23.13
CA ASP A 154 16.68 8.53 -22.96
C ASP A 154 16.18 8.39 -21.51
N ARG A 155 16.36 9.41 -20.67
CA ARG A 155 15.90 9.41 -19.28
C ARG A 155 14.94 10.55 -18.98
N LEU A 156 13.86 10.21 -18.28
CA LEU A 156 12.93 11.14 -17.67
C LEU A 156 13.11 11.11 -16.15
N THR A 157 13.48 12.23 -15.56
CA THR A 157 13.81 12.35 -14.13
C THR A 157 12.78 13.23 -13.43
N PHE A 158 12.10 12.66 -12.45
CA PHE A 158 11.24 13.36 -11.52
C PHE A 158 12.06 13.80 -10.31
N THR A 159 11.97 15.08 -9.96
CA THR A 159 12.59 15.65 -8.77
C THR A 159 11.49 16.07 -7.80
N ASN A 160 11.62 15.63 -6.55
CA ASN A 160 10.69 15.95 -5.49
C ASN A 160 11.28 17.03 -4.60
N PRO A 161 10.84 18.30 -4.70
CA PRO A 161 11.31 19.35 -3.81
C PRO A 161 10.65 19.32 -2.42
N THR A 162 9.67 18.42 -2.20
CA THR A 162 8.83 18.41 -1.01
C THR A 162 9.35 17.44 0.06
N PRO A 163 8.93 17.62 1.33
CA PRO A 163 9.28 16.70 2.41
C PRO A 163 8.42 15.41 2.45
N HIS A 164 7.70 15.08 1.38
CA HIS A 164 6.76 13.95 1.31
C HIS A 164 7.24 12.83 0.40
N PHE A 165 6.89 11.57 0.70
CA PHE A 165 7.01 10.47 -0.24
C PHE A 165 5.87 10.53 -1.27
N ILE A 166 6.22 10.55 -2.56
CA ILE A 166 5.23 10.60 -3.64
C ILE A 166 5.28 9.28 -4.40
N SER A 167 4.26 8.44 -4.23
CA SER A 167 4.10 7.19 -4.98
C SER A 167 3.33 7.46 -6.26
N PHE A 168 3.91 7.17 -7.42
CA PHE A 168 3.17 7.24 -8.68
C PHE A 168 2.10 6.16 -8.71
N PHE A 169 0.91 6.53 -9.17
CA PHE A 169 -0.11 5.58 -9.58
C PHE A 169 0.16 5.17 -11.03
N ASP A 170 0.36 6.16 -11.90
CA ASP A 170 0.83 5.96 -13.28
C ASP A 170 1.56 7.21 -13.79
N VAL A 171 2.42 6.96 -14.78
CA VAL A 171 3.19 7.97 -15.51
C VAL A 171 2.98 7.72 -16.99
N TYR A 172 2.70 8.80 -17.72
CA TYR A 172 2.49 8.79 -19.17
C TYR A 172 3.48 9.74 -19.85
N LEU A 173 4.00 9.29 -20.99
CA LEU A 173 4.74 10.09 -21.96
C LEU A 173 3.99 10.04 -23.29
N ASP A 174 3.52 11.17 -23.79
CA ASP A 174 2.69 11.24 -25.00
C ASP A 174 1.46 10.30 -24.98
N GLY A 175 0.85 10.16 -23.80
CA GLY A 175 -0.30 9.27 -23.58
C GLY A 175 0.03 7.78 -23.54
N GLN A 176 1.31 7.39 -23.68
CA GLN A 176 1.76 6.02 -23.49
C GLN A 176 2.17 5.78 -22.04
N ALA A 177 1.58 4.76 -21.42
CA ALA A 177 1.92 4.38 -20.04
C ALA A 177 3.37 3.88 -19.97
N GLN A 178 4.11 4.36 -18.98
CA GLN A 178 5.47 3.91 -18.71
C GLN A 178 5.45 2.76 -17.69
N ALA A 179 6.26 1.74 -17.92
CA ALA A 179 6.44 0.65 -16.97
C ALA A 179 7.17 1.19 -15.73
N GLU A 180 6.73 0.77 -14.54
CA GLU A 180 7.26 1.12 -13.20
C GLU A 180 6.55 2.30 -12.49
N PRO A 181 5.47 2.03 -11.73
CA PRO A 181 5.03 2.95 -10.70
C PRO A 181 6.03 2.92 -9.55
N ALA A 182 6.97 3.86 -9.58
CA ALA A 182 7.94 4.05 -8.53
C ALA A 182 7.47 5.07 -7.49
N MET A 183 8.33 5.36 -6.51
CA MET A 183 8.10 6.37 -5.50
C MET A 183 9.30 7.29 -5.42
N VAL A 184 9.05 8.59 -5.31
CA VAL A 184 10.08 9.60 -5.09
C VAL A 184 10.15 9.92 -3.61
N ALA A 185 11.33 9.76 -3.01
CA ALA A 185 11.57 10.11 -1.61
C ALA A 185 11.53 11.64 -1.39
N PRO A 186 11.32 12.12 -0.15
CA PRO A 186 11.50 13.52 0.20
C PRO A 186 12.83 14.08 -0.28
N PHE A 187 12.81 15.21 -0.98
CA PHE A 187 14.01 15.85 -1.53
C PHE A 187 14.84 14.98 -2.49
N GLY A 188 14.25 13.89 -2.99
CA GLY A 188 14.91 12.89 -3.83
C GLY A 188 14.54 13.01 -5.30
N THR A 189 15.07 12.08 -6.08
CA THR A 189 14.77 11.94 -7.50
C THR A 189 14.42 10.50 -7.86
N PHE A 190 13.66 10.34 -8.94
CA PHE A 190 13.38 9.05 -9.57
C PHE A 190 13.54 9.21 -11.07
N SER A 191 14.24 8.28 -11.72
CA SER A 191 14.47 8.31 -13.16
C SER A 191 13.95 7.04 -13.82
N LEU A 192 13.25 7.21 -14.92
CA LEU A 192 12.78 6.12 -15.78
C LEU A 192 13.37 6.24 -17.18
N LYS A 193 13.65 5.09 -17.79
CA LYS A 193 14.13 5.01 -19.16
C LYS A 193 12.95 5.22 -20.11
N VAL A 194 13.12 6.13 -21.07
CA VAL A 194 12.11 6.49 -22.07
C VAL A 194 12.67 6.37 -23.48
N PRO A 195 11.84 6.12 -24.51
CA PRO A 195 12.30 6.15 -25.90
C PRO A 195 12.99 7.48 -26.24
N PRO A 196 14.17 7.49 -26.89
CA PRO A 196 14.89 8.71 -27.24
C PRO A 196 14.06 9.62 -28.17
N ASN A 197 14.21 10.95 -28.03
CA ASN A 197 13.63 11.99 -28.90
C ASN A 197 12.11 12.15 -28.96
N SER A 198 11.33 11.72 -27.96
CA SER A 198 9.96 12.22 -27.78
C SER A 198 10.02 13.58 -27.04
N PRO A 199 9.62 14.71 -27.66
CA PRO A 199 9.49 16.01 -26.96
C PRO A 199 8.25 16.04 -26.05
N GLY A 200 7.87 14.86 -25.57
CA GLY A 200 6.51 14.51 -25.29
C GLY A 200 5.96 15.10 -24.01
N ARG A 201 4.65 15.33 -24.02
CA ARG A 201 3.91 15.79 -22.87
C ARG A 201 3.97 14.73 -21.78
N VAL A 202 4.39 15.12 -20.58
CA VAL A 202 4.49 14.22 -19.44
C VAL A 202 3.27 14.43 -18.57
N SER A 203 2.64 13.34 -18.17
CA SER A 203 1.55 13.41 -17.19
C SER A 203 1.65 12.29 -16.17
N TRP A 204 1.18 12.55 -14.97
CA TRP A 204 1.20 11.56 -13.90
C TRP A 204 0.04 11.74 -12.93
N ARG A 205 -0.31 10.63 -12.28
CA ARG A 205 -1.14 10.62 -11.07
C ARG A 205 -0.36 9.98 -9.95
N ALA A 206 -0.67 10.35 -8.71
CA ALA A 206 -0.10 9.77 -7.51
C ALA A 206 -1.13 8.92 -6.77
N ILE A 207 -0.64 8.12 -5.83
CA ILE A 207 -1.45 7.42 -4.83
C ILE A 207 -1.57 8.32 -3.60
N ASN A 208 -2.79 8.71 -3.25
CA ASN A 208 -3.06 9.52 -2.06
C ASN A 208 -2.95 8.69 -0.76
N ASP A 209 -3.14 9.32 0.39
CA ASP A 209 -3.03 8.66 1.70
C ASP A 209 -4.06 7.54 1.92
N TYR A 210 -5.19 7.61 1.21
CA TYR A 210 -6.29 6.63 1.27
C TYR A 210 -6.13 5.49 0.26
N GLY A 211 -5.01 5.42 -0.48
CA GLY A 211 -4.79 4.41 -1.51
C GLY A 211 -5.53 4.67 -2.83
N GLY A 212 -6.16 5.83 -2.98
CA GLY A 212 -6.85 6.27 -4.19
C GLY A 212 -5.94 7.02 -5.15
N ARG A 213 -6.43 7.23 -6.38
CA ARG A 213 -5.74 7.99 -7.43
C ARG A 213 -5.98 9.49 -7.23
N THR A 214 -4.94 10.31 -7.37
CA THR A 214 -5.09 11.77 -7.42
C THR A 214 -5.59 12.23 -8.79
N GLU A 215 -5.91 13.52 -8.91
CA GLU A 215 -6.05 14.15 -10.21
C GLU A 215 -4.74 14.10 -11.01
N GLU A 216 -4.86 14.13 -12.33
CA GLU A 216 -3.73 14.13 -13.24
C GLU A 216 -3.01 15.48 -13.24
N VAL A 217 -1.68 15.44 -13.23
CA VAL A 217 -0.82 16.60 -13.46
C VAL A 217 -0.20 16.44 -14.84
N CYS A 218 -0.15 17.53 -15.60
CA CYS A 218 0.39 17.56 -16.94
C CYS A 218 1.48 18.65 -17.04
N ARG A 219 2.62 18.30 -17.64
CA ARG A 219 3.77 19.17 -17.88
C ARG A 219 4.31 19.00 -19.28
#